data_AF-A0A934SQD5-F1
#
_entry.id   AF-A0A934SQD5-F1
#
_cell.length_a   1.000
_cell.length_b   1.000
_cell.length_c   1.000
_cell.angle_alpha   90.00
_cell.angle_beta   90.00
_cell.angle_gamma   90.00
#
_symmetry.space_group_name_H-M   'P 1'
#
loop_
_entity.id
_entity.type
_entity.pdbx_description
1 polymer ?
#
loop_
_entity_poly.entity_id
_entity_poly.type
_entity_poly.pdbx_seq_one_letter_code
_entity_poly.pdbx_strand_id
1 'polypeptide(L)'
;MKKYPILIILLIYNFLALATFFSWNAKGINTATGDEPHYLVMSSGIVNYGSLEQTAPYRDEFRSRAIYRHGLAAKEAQPSPENTHAVLGPHGLFNIHNIGLPLLLALPFVLGGVVGAKLFMVLFGDIIVVIAWEFSSRFSKNQTHRLLAVIAAAIAFPIIPASN
;
A
#
# COMPACT_ATOMS: atom_id res chain seq x y z
N MET A 1 0.12 -20.49 27.68
CA MET A 1 1.32 -19.76 27.20
C MET A 1 0.98 -18.28 27.05
N LYS A 2 1.65 -17.42 27.81
CA LYS A 2 1.33 -15.97 27.89
C LYS A 2 1.53 -15.29 26.52
N LYS A 3 0.45 -14.75 25.92
CA LYS A 3 0.44 -14.03 24.63
C LYS A 3 1.15 -12.65 24.66
N TYR A 4 1.85 -12.31 25.73
CA TYR A 4 2.47 -10.99 25.88
C TYR A 4 3.58 -10.64 24.86
N PRO A 5 4.44 -11.58 24.39
CA PRO A 5 5.54 -11.22 23.51
C PRO A 5 5.09 -10.69 22.14
N ILE A 6 4.11 -11.33 21.50
CA ILE A 6 3.62 -10.90 20.18
C ILE A 6 2.93 -9.53 20.24
N LEU A 7 2.20 -9.26 21.33
CA LEU A 7 1.57 -7.96 21.55
C LEU A 7 2.62 -6.85 21.66
N ILE A 8 3.74 -7.10 22.35
CA ILE A 8 4.84 -6.13 22.44
C ILE A 8 5.41 -5.84 21.04
N ILE A 9 5.61 -6.86 20.20
CA ILE A 9 6.12 -6.69 18.83
C ILE A 9 5.14 -5.84 18.01
N LEU A 10 3.84 -6.18 18.05
CA LEU A 10 2.82 -5.45 17.32
C LEU A 10 2.72 -3.99 17.77
N LEU A 11 2.80 -3.73 19.07
CA LEU A 11 2.81 -2.35 19.61
C LEU A 11 4.03 -1.57 19.14
N ILE A 12 5.22 -2.17 19.18
CA ILE A 12 6.46 -1.53 18.70
C ILE A 12 6.37 -1.25 17.20
N TYR A 13 5.97 -2.23 16.41
CA TYR A 13 5.80 -2.10 14.96
C TYR A 13 4.81 -0.98 14.62
N ASN A 14 3.59 -1.03 15.20
CA ASN A 14 2.56 -0.03 14.93
C ASN A 14 2.99 1.36 15.36
N PHE A 15 3.59 1.51 16.54
CA PHE A 15 4.08 2.81 17.00
C PHE A 15 5.08 3.42 16.01
N LEU A 16 6.08 2.65 15.57
CA LEU A 16 7.10 3.14 14.64
C LEU A 16 6.54 3.38 13.24
N ALA A 17 5.72 2.45 12.72
CA ALA A 17 5.16 2.54 11.38
C ALA A 17 4.16 3.70 11.26
N LEU A 18 3.27 3.87 12.25
CA LEU A 18 2.32 4.98 12.28
C LEU A 18 3.02 6.32 12.50
N ALA A 19 3.99 6.40 13.41
CA ALA A 19 4.77 7.62 13.62
C ALA A 19 5.49 8.05 12.33
N THR A 20 6.12 7.09 11.64
CA THR A 20 6.77 7.32 10.34
C THR A 20 5.75 7.78 9.29
N PHE A 21 4.64 7.05 9.16
CA PHE A 21 3.58 7.37 8.21
C PHE A 21 3.05 8.80 8.40
N PHE A 22 2.65 9.16 9.62
CA PHE A 22 2.11 10.49 9.90
C PHE A 22 3.16 11.59 9.73
N SER A 23 4.40 11.35 10.16
CA SER A 23 5.51 12.29 9.98
C SER A 23 5.77 12.60 8.51
N TRP A 24 5.85 11.58 7.66
CA TRP A 24 6.10 11.79 6.23
C TRP A 24 4.89 12.31 5.47
N ASN A 25 3.69 11.88 5.85
CA ASN A 25 2.46 12.42 5.27
C ASN A 25 2.33 13.92 5.57
N ALA A 26 2.62 14.34 6.81
CA ALA A 26 2.64 15.75 7.19
C ALA A 26 3.69 16.57 6.43
N LYS A 27 4.85 15.97 6.12
CA LYS A 27 5.91 16.59 5.31
C LYS A 27 5.68 16.52 3.80
N GLY A 28 4.63 15.82 3.35
CA GLY A 28 4.35 15.62 1.92
C GLY A 28 5.37 14.75 1.18
N ILE A 29 6.16 13.94 1.90
CA ILE A 29 7.21 13.08 1.33
C ILE A 29 6.64 11.70 0.96
N ASN A 30 5.57 11.26 1.64
CA ASN A 30 4.90 9.99 1.37
C ASN A 30 3.93 10.08 0.18
N THR A 31 4.39 10.57 -0.98
CA THR A 31 3.60 10.59 -2.21
C THR A 31 3.53 9.19 -2.83
N ALA A 32 2.51 8.93 -3.68
CA ALA A 32 2.47 7.69 -4.44
C ALA A 32 3.60 7.70 -5.48
N THR A 33 4.31 6.58 -5.67
CA THR A 33 5.45 6.49 -6.60
C THR A 33 5.50 5.14 -7.30
N GLY A 34 6.28 5.04 -8.38
CA GLY A 34 6.42 3.80 -9.15
C GLY A 34 5.06 3.29 -9.64
N ASP A 35 4.76 2.02 -9.36
CA ASP A 35 3.48 1.39 -9.72
C ASP A 35 2.31 1.75 -8.79
N GLU A 36 2.57 2.35 -7.62
CA GLU A 36 1.55 2.62 -6.59
C GLU A 36 0.34 3.41 -7.12
N PRO A 37 0.51 4.51 -7.90
CA PRO A 37 -0.62 5.23 -8.47
C PRO A 37 -1.54 4.35 -9.32
N HIS A 38 -0.99 3.37 -10.03
CA HIS A 38 -1.75 2.53 -10.95
C HIS A 38 -2.66 1.55 -10.19
N TYR A 39 -2.20 1.00 -9.07
CA TYR A 39 -3.04 0.20 -8.17
C TYR A 39 -4.16 1.03 -7.53
N LEU A 40 -3.87 2.29 -7.18
CA LEU A 40 -4.85 3.22 -6.62
C LEU A 40 -5.88 3.67 -7.68
N VAL A 41 -5.47 3.86 -8.93
CA VAL A 41 -6.38 4.13 -10.06
C VAL A 41 -7.30 2.94 -10.30
N MET A 42 -6.77 1.71 -10.27
CA MET A 42 -7.61 0.50 -10.33
C MET A 42 -8.61 0.43 -9.19
N SER A 43 -8.19 0.75 -7.96
CA SER A 43 -9.06 0.79 -6.78
C SER A 43 -10.17 1.83 -6.96
N SER A 44 -9.82 3.02 -7.46
CA SER A 44 -10.79 4.06 -7.84
C SER A 44 -11.77 3.59 -8.92
N GLY A 45 -11.31 2.80 -9.89
CA GLY A 45 -12.18 2.18 -10.90
C GLY A 45 -13.20 1.22 -10.33
N ILE A 46 -12.77 0.34 -9.43
CA ILE A 46 -13.66 -0.59 -8.73
C ILE A 46 -14.70 0.19 -7.92
N VAL A 47 -14.27 1.23 -7.21
CA VAL A 47 -15.11 2.01 -6.29
C VAL A 47 -16.12 2.89 -7.02
N ASN A 48 -15.64 3.69 -7.99
CA ASN A 48 -16.44 4.73 -8.62
C ASN A 48 -17.22 4.24 -9.84
N TYR A 49 -16.75 3.17 -10.48
CA TYR A 49 -17.33 2.67 -11.73
C TYR A 49 -17.82 1.22 -11.64
N GLY A 50 -17.53 0.50 -10.55
CA GLY A 50 -17.88 -0.92 -10.44
C GLY A 50 -17.24 -1.77 -11.55
N SER A 51 -16.09 -1.33 -12.09
CA SER A 51 -15.49 -1.90 -13.30
C SER A 51 -13.99 -2.10 -13.15
N LEU A 52 -13.48 -3.10 -13.88
CA LEU A 52 -12.05 -3.33 -14.07
C LEU A 52 -11.50 -2.62 -15.31
N GLU A 53 -12.36 -2.08 -16.16
CA GLU A 53 -11.99 -1.20 -17.27
C GLU A 53 -11.43 0.11 -16.73
N GLN A 54 -10.29 0.56 -17.27
CA GLN A 54 -9.44 1.58 -16.68
C GLN A 54 -9.47 2.92 -17.43
N THR A 55 -10.17 3.03 -18.56
CA THR A 55 -10.20 4.28 -19.33
C THR A 55 -10.80 5.42 -18.51
N ALA A 56 -11.97 5.22 -17.90
CA ALA A 56 -12.60 6.30 -17.10
C ALA A 56 -11.78 6.66 -15.84
N PRO A 57 -11.28 5.69 -15.04
CA PRO A 57 -10.42 5.98 -13.89
C PRO A 57 -9.13 6.74 -14.23
N TYR A 58 -8.42 6.34 -15.29
CA TYR A 58 -7.20 7.06 -15.70
C TYR A 58 -7.52 8.48 -16.18
N ARG A 59 -8.61 8.66 -16.94
CA ARG A 59 -9.03 9.98 -17.41
C ARG A 59 -9.30 10.93 -16.25
N ASP A 60 -9.99 10.44 -15.22
CA ASP A 60 -10.27 11.20 -14.01
C ASP A 60 -8.99 11.54 -13.25
N GLU A 61 -8.08 10.59 -13.12
CA GLU A 61 -6.79 10.85 -12.46
C GLU A 61 -5.94 11.84 -13.25
N PHE A 62 -5.94 11.78 -14.58
CA PHE A 62 -5.24 12.74 -15.42
C PHE A 62 -5.73 14.16 -15.17
N ARG A 63 -7.05 14.34 -15.06
CA ARG A 63 -7.68 15.65 -14.83
C ARG A 63 -7.51 16.15 -13.39
N SER A 64 -7.84 15.29 -12.42
CA SER A 64 -7.97 15.66 -11.01
C SER A 64 -6.65 15.65 -10.25
N ARG A 65 -5.71 14.76 -10.61
CA ARG A 65 -4.47 14.52 -9.85
C ARG A 65 -4.72 14.12 -8.39
N ALA A 66 -5.84 13.44 -8.13
CA ALA A 66 -6.25 13.10 -6.78
C ALA A 66 -5.34 12.03 -6.15
N ILE A 67 -4.82 11.12 -6.97
CA ILE A 67 -3.96 10.01 -6.55
C ILE A 67 -2.48 10.41 -6.64
N TYR A 68 -2.06 10.93 -7.78
CA TYR A 68 -0.68 11.30 -8.05
C TYR A 68 -0.57 12.77 -8.48
N ARG A 69 -0.16 13.61 -7.53
CA ARG A 69 -0.11 15.07 -7.67
C ARG A 69 0.80 15.55 -8.81
N HIS A 70 1.87 14.82 -9.11
CA HIS A 70 2.78 15.16 -10.22
C HIS A 70 2.20 14.80 -11.59
N GLY A 71 1.18 13.94 -11.62
CA GLY A 71 0.48 13.53 -12.82
C GLY A 71 1.10 12.36 -13.55
N LEU A 72 0.25 11.46 -14.04
CA LEU A 72 0.63 10.27 -14.81
C LEU A 72 0.81 10.56 -16.31
N ALA A 73 0.07 11.54 -16.83
CA ALA A 73 0.10 12.03 -18.22
C ALA A 73 -0.44 13.48 -18.24
N ALA A 74 -0.45 14.21 -19.35
CA ALA A 74 -1.06 15.55 -19.40
C ALA A 74 -2.57 15.56 -18.99
N LYS A 75 -3.12 16.67 -18.52
CA LYS A 75 -4.49 16.70 -17.95
C LYS A 75 -5.58 16.39 -18.99
N GLU A 76 -5.30 16.76 -20.21
CA GLU A 76 -6.11 16.61 -21.41
C GLU A 76 -5.73 15.38 -22.24
N ALA A 77 -4.72 14.61 -21.81
CA ALA A 77 -4.34 13.38 -22.48
C ALA A 77 -5.49 12.37 -22.47
N GLN A 78 -5.61 11.61 -23.56
CA GLN A 78 -6.51 10.48 -23.62
C GLN A 78 -5.78 9.25 -23.05
N PRO A 79 -6.40 8.49 -22.14
CA PRO A 79 -5.82 7.23 -21.67
C PRO A 79 -5.53 6.29 -22.84
N SER A 80 -4.32 5.78 -22.89
CA SER A 80 -3.86 4.83 -23.90
C SER A 80 -2.75 3.95 -23.32
N PRO A 81 -2.38 2.83 -23.97
CA PRO A 81 -1.31 1.97 -23.49
C PRO A 81 0.05 2.68 -23.32
N GLU A 82 0.28 3.79 -24.03
CA GLU A 82 1.54 4.53 -23.99
C GLU A 82 1.67 5.44 -22.75
N ASN A 83 0.56 5.78 -22.10
CA ASN A 83 0.53 6.70 -20.96
C ASN A 83 -0.17 6.13 -19.72
N THR A 84 -0.50 4.84 -19.75
CA THR A 84 -1.10 4.09 -18.65
C THR A 84 -0.36 2.77 -18.46
N HIS A 85 -0.52 2.14 -17.29
CA HIS A 85 -0.11 0.74 -17.10
C HIS A 85 -1.27 -0.18 -17.51
N ALA A 86 -1.70 -0.08 -18.76
CA ALA A 86 -2.83 -0.85 -19.28
C ALA A 86 -2.60 -1.26 -20.73
N VAL A 87 -3.29 -2.32 -21.14
CA VAL A 87 -3.34 -2.80 -22.51
C VAL A 87 -4.74 -2.66 -23.06
N LEU A 88 -4.85 -2.45 -24.37
CA LEU A 88 -6.13 -2.40 -25.05
C LEU A 88 -6.70 -3.81 -25.21
N GLY A 89 -7.86 -4.06 -24.61
CA GLY A 89 -8.67 -5.25 -24.81
C GLY A 89 -9.93 -4.94 -25.63
N PRO A 90 -10.76 -5.97 -25.92
CA PRO A 90 -11.99 -5.82 -26.70
C PRO A 90 -13.02 -4.83 -26.10
N HIS A 91 -12.90 -4.52 -24.81
CA HIS A 91 -13.85 -3.70 -24.05
C HIS A 91 -13.21 -2.47 -23.41
N GLY A 92 -12.03 -2.04 -23.86
CA GLY A 92 -11.33 -0.86 -23.34
C GLY A 92 -9.95 -1.19 -22.78
N LEU A 93 -9.45 -0.34 -21.88
CA LEU A 93 -8.15 -0.48 -21.25
C LEU A 93 -8.23 -1.36 -20.00
N PHE A 94 -7.35 -2.33 -19.90
CA PHE A 94 -7.24 -3.21 -18.73
C PHE A 94 -5.83 -3.15 -18.18
N ASN A 95 -5.71 -3.02 -16.86
CA ASN A 95 -4.43 -2.88 -16.22
C ASN A 95 -3.58 -4.14 -16.39
N ILE A 96 -2.26 -3.97 -16.56
CA ILE A 96 -1.31 -5.10 -16.62
C ILE A 96 -1.06 -5.75 -15.26
N HIS A 97 -1.39 -5.03 -14.18
CA HIS A 97 -1.22 -5.49 -12.81
C HIS A 97 -2.38 -6.37 -12.34
N ASN A 98 -2.10 -7.23 -11.36
CA ASN A 98 -3.09 -8.11 -10.76
C ASN A 98 -4.16 -7.34 -9.97
N ILE A 99 -5.40 -7.84 -10.00
CA ILE A 99 -6.56 -7.22 -9.35
C ILE A 99 -6.63 -7.40 -7.82
N GLY A 100 -5.82 -8.32 -7.26
CA GLY A 100 -5.92 -8.70 -5.86
C GLY A 100 -5.68 -7.54 -4.89
N LEU A 101 -4.60 -6.77 -5.11
CA LEU A 101 -4.29 -5.60 -4.29
C LEU A 101 -5.34 -4.49 -4.47
N PRO A 102 -5.73 -4.07 -5.69
CA PRO A 102 -6.78 -3.09 -5.90
C PRO A 102 -8.11 -3.44 -5.23
N LEU A 103 -8.50 -4.72 -5.26
CA LEU A 103 -9.72 -5.18 -4.60
C LEU A 103 -9.60 -5.03 -3.07
N LEU A 104 -8.44 -5.39 -2.51
CA LEU A 104 -8.16 -5.22 -1.09
C LEU A 104 -8.13 -3.74 -0.68
N LEU A 105 -7.64 -2.87 -1.56
CA LEU A 105 -7.55 -1.42 -1.33
C LEU A 105 -8.86 -0.67 -1.61
N ALA A 106 -9.83 -1.24 -2.31
CA ALA A 106 -11.07 -0.56 -2.66
C ALA A 106 -11.80 0.01 -1.44
N LEU A 107 -11.99 -0.79 -0.39
CA LEU A 107 -12.65 -0.34 0.84
C LEU A 107 -11.88 0.78 1.57
N PRO A 108 -10.60 0.63 1.92
CA PRO A 108 -9.86 1.71 2.57
C PRO A 108 -9.70 2.95 1.68
N PHE A 109 -9.69 2.79 0.35
CA PHE A 109 -9.69 3.90 -0.59
C PHE A 109 -11.02 4.68 -0.55
N VAL A 110 -12.17 4.02 -0.43
CA VAL A 110 -13.47 4.71 -0.21
C VAL A 110 -13.43 5.57 1.04
N LEU A 111 -12.85 5.04 2.13
CA LEU A 111 -12.90 5.67 3.45
C LEU A 111 -11.94 6.85 3.59
N GLY A 112 -10.80 6.84 2.89
CA GLY A 112 -9.75 7.85 3.09
C GLY A 112 -8.89 8.15 1.87
N GLY A 113 -9.31 7.75 0.67
CA GLY A 113 -8.52 7.88 -0.55
C GLY A 113 -7.15 7.23 -0.44
N VAL A 114 -6.13 7.91 -0.97
CA VAL A 114 -4.73 7.47 -0.89
C VAL A 114 -4.25 7.28 0.55
N VAL A 115 -4.63 8.20 1.46
CA VAL A 115 -4.23 8.14 2.87
C VAL A 115 -4.83 6.90 3.53
N GLY A 116 -6.11 6.63 3.28
CA GLY A 116 -6.80 5.44 3.77
C GLY A 116 -6.17 4.14 3.27
N ALA A 117 -5.87 4.06 1.97
CA ALA A 117 -5.18 2.92 1.37
C ALA A 117 -3.80 2.67 1.98
N LYS A 118 -2.99 3.73 2.17
CA LYS A 118 -1.67 3.61 2.80
C LYS A 118 -1.75 3.21 4.27
N LEU A 119 -2.66 3.80 5.03
CA LEU A 119 -2.88 3.44 6.43
C LEU A 119 -3.30 1.98 6.57
N PHE A 120 -4.19 1.52 5.68
CA PHE A 120 -4.54 0.11 5.61
C PHE A 120 -3.32 -0.77 5.36
N MET A 121 -2.42 -0.41 4.43
CA MET A 121 -1.21 -1.18 4.16
C MET A 121 -0.25 -1.25 5.36
N VAL A 122 -0.17 -0.17 6.15
CA VAL A 122 0.57 -0.19 7.44
C VAL A 122 -0.02 -1.23 8.37
N LEU A 123 -1.34 -1.23 8.57
CA LEU A 123 -2.02 -2.19 9.45
C LEU A 123 -1.98 -3.62 8.88
N PHE A 124 -2.04 -3.77 7.56
CA PHE A 124 -1.92 -5.06 6.89
C PHE A 124 -0.55 -5.71 7.15
N GLY A 125 0.48 -4.90 7.39
CA GLY A 125 1.80 -5.35 7.83
C GLY A 125 1.80 -6.12 9.15
N ASP A 126 0.80 -5.93 10.02
CA ASP A 126 0.64 -6.73 11.26
C ASP A 126 0.52 -8.22 10.98
N ILE A 127 -0.10 -8.59 9.85
CA ILE A 127 -0.21 -9.99 9.44
C ILE A 127 1.18 -10.59 9.20
N ILE A 128 2.09 -9.81 8.59
CA ILE A 128 3.47 -10.24 8.36
C ILE A 128 4.21 -10.41 9.68
N VAL A 129 3.99 -9.52 10.64
CA VAL A 129 4.57 -9.63 12.00
C VAL A 129 4.08 -10.90 12.70
N VAL A 130 2.79 -11.21 12.61
CA VAL A 130 2.20 -12.45 13.17
C VAL A 130 2.79 -13.68 12.50
N ILE A 131 2.87 -13.68 11.16
CA ILE A 131 3.47 -14.79 10.40
C ILE A 131 4.94 -14.99 10.79
N ALA A 132 5.72 -13.91 10.89
CA ALA A 132 7.12 -13.98 11.30
C ALA A 132 7.26 -14.53 12.73
N TRP A 133 6.38 -14.12 13.65
CA TRP A 133 6.34 -14.68 15.00
C TRP A 133 6.04 -16.17 15.00
N GLU A 134 5.04 -16.63 14.26
CA GLU A 134 4.71 -18.06 14.18
C GLU A 134 5.84 -18.85 13.49
N PHE A 135 6.41 -18.33 12.42
CA PHE A 135 7.52 -18.96 11.71
C PHE A 135 8.78 -19.08 12.56
N SER A 136 9.08 -18.08 13.39
CA SER A 136 10.24 -18.12 14.31
C SER A 136 10.19 -19.30 15.30
N SER A 137 9.00 -19.83 15.61
CA SER A 137 8.83 -21.00 16.49
C SER A 137 9.45 -22.28 15.92
N ARG A 138 9.65 -22.34 14.59
CA ARG A 138 10.28 -23.47 13.90
C ARG A 138 11.78 -23.54 14.16
N PHE A 139 12.40 -22.43 14.55
CA PHE A 139 13.85 -22.33 14.75
C PHE A 139 14.26 -22.23 16.22
N SER A 140 13.42 -21.63 17.06
CA SER A 140 13.72 -21.51 18.48
C SER A 140 12.47 -21.67 19.35
N LYS A 141 12.60 -22.39 20.46
CA LYS A 141 11.59 -22.44 21.52
C LYS A 141 11.77 -21.31 22.54
N ASN A 142 12.93 -20.65 22.55
CA ASN A 142 13.23 -19.54 23.47
C ASN A 142 12.49 -18.27 23.03
N GLN A 143 11.57 -17.78 23.87
CA GLN A 143 10.74 -16.62 23.55
C GLN A 143 11.55 -15.33 23.36
N THR A 144 12.63 -15.14 24.10
CA THR A 144 13.50 -13.96 23.99
C THR A 144 14.21 -13.92 22.65
N HIS A 145 14.76 -15.06 22.20
CA HIS A 145 15.43 -15.12 20.88
C HIS A 145 14.44 -14.81 19.75
N ARG A 146 13.23 -15.38 19.82
CA ARG A 146 12.17 -15.10 18.85
C ARG A 146 11.77 -13.61 18.87
N LEU A 147 11.60 -13.05 20.06
CA LEU A 147 11.21 -11.64 20.24
C LEU A 147 12.24 -10.72 19.58
N LEU A 148 13.52 -10.91 19.88
CA LEU A 148 14.60 -10.09 19.33
C LEU A 148 14.70 -10.23 17.81
N ALA A 149 14.61 -11.46 17.28
CA ALA A 149 14.68 -11.71 15.84
C ALA A 149 13.53 -11.05 15.07
N VAL A 150 12.29 -11.17 15.58
CA VAL A 150 11.11 -10.62 14.90
C VAL A 150 11.06 -9.10 15.04
N ILE A 151 11.43 -8.53 16.20
CA ILE A 151 11.56 -7.07 16.34
C ILE A 151 12.58 -6.55 15.33
N ALA A 152 13.77 -7.15 15.25
CA ALA A 152 14.80 -6.73 14.31
C ALA A 152 14.31 -6.75 12.86
N ALA A 153 13.56 -7.78 12.46
CA ALA A 153 12.96 -7.86 11.13
C ALA A 153 11.86 -6.82 10.90
N ALA A 154 10.99 -6.58 11.90
CA ALA A 154 9.85 -5.67 11.78
C ALA A 154 10.26 -4.19 11.74
N ILE A 155 11.37 -3.82 12.37
CA ILE A 155 11.83 -2.42 12.47
C ILE A 155 12.98 -2.06 11.51
N ALA A 156 13.54 -3.02 10.77
CA ALA A 156 14.65 -2.75 9.86
C ALA A 156 14.26 -1.80 8.71
N PHE A 157 13.00 -1.87 8.25
CA PHE A 157 12.54 -1.09 7.11
C PHE A 157 12.33 0.41 7.38
N PRO A 158 11.76 0.89 8.51
CA PRO A 158 11.67 2.33 8.78
C PRO A 158 13.04 3.05 8.85
N ILE A 159 14.16 2.32 8.95
CA ILE A 159 15.51 2.90 8.95
C ILE A 159 16.04 3.16 7.52
N ILE A 160 15.68 2.33 6.53
CA ILE A 160 16.20 2.46 5.15
C ILE A 160 15.78 3.79 4.49
N PRO A 161 14.55 4.29 4.65
CA PRO A 161 14.19 5.61 4.15
C PRO A 161 14.68 6.76 5.03
N ALA A 162 15.09 6.47 6.28
CA ALA A 162 15.73 7.42 7.19
C ALA A 162 17.26 7.46 7.03
N SER A 163 17.84 6.61 6.16
CA SER A 163 19.27 6.61 5.86
C SER A 163 19.67 7.58 4.72
N ASN A 164 18.83 8.60 4.48
CA ASN A 164 19.15 9.75 3.64
C ASN A 164 19.67 10.90 4.50
#